data_AF-A0A554PIF0-F1
#
_entry.id   AF-A0A554PIF0-F1
#
_cell.length_a   1.000
_cell.length_b   1.000
_cell.length_c   1.000
_cell.angle_alpha   90.00
_cell.angle_beta   90.00
_cell.angle_gamma   90.00
#
_symmetry.space_group_name_H-M   'P 1'
#
loop_
_entity.id
_entity.type
_entity.pdbx_description
1 polymer ?
#
loop_
_entity_poly.entity_id
_entity_poly.type
_entity_poly.pdbx_seq_one_letter_code
_entity_poly.pdbx_strand_id
1 'polypeptide(L)'
;MDVDSYLQCLNYMDSIPKVDGVLDITLKVGVPIGTFILGFVFSWIKENRKESKEVKNKKICVDEEIHRVMQGVEHSFKECVSILDLCRRNQRIESHRLPPEIEMPCIETFFWGIAHEYTQDERHYLSFLGPNIKELNVLIQKVREAPKPRDLTAMASLAYAVLEHAPHCYAICETLKTGVKPEVVTPVSFADKLQLKSDAIDSMRERYSNLAAMQ
;
A
#
# COMPACT_ATOMS: atom_id res chain seq x y z
N MET A 1 -31.25 -15.08 13.34
CA MET A 1 -31.81 -16.31 13.94
C MET A 1 -33.15 -15.89 14.51
N ASP A 2 -34.26 -16.52 14.10
CA ASP A 2 -35.63 -16.03 14.32
C ASP A 2 -35.98 -15.91 15.81
N VAL A 3 -36.36 -14.70 16.23
CA VAL A 3 -36.74 -14.34 17.60
C VAL A 3 -38.03 -15.08 18.03
N ASP A 4 -38.88 -15.42 17.07
CA ASP A 4 -40.17 -16.07 17.32
C ASP A 4 -40.04 -17.52 17.79
N SER A 5 -39.01 -18.24 17.33
CA SER A 5 -38.73 -19.60 17.80
C SER A 5 -38.26 -19.63 19.26
N TYR A 6 -37.64 -18.54 19.73
CA TYR A 6 -37.17 -18.39 21.10
C TYR A 6 -38.32 -18.13 22.10
N LEU A 7 -39.34 -17.38 21.68
CA LEU A 7 -40.56 -17.14 22.46
C LEU A 7 -41.37 -18.43 22.70
N GLN A 8 -41.39 -19.33 21.73
CA GLN A 8 -42.04 -20.63 21.89
C GLN A 8 -41.37 -21.51 22.95
N CYS A 9 -40.03 -21.50 23.03
CA CYS A 9 -39.31 -22.25 24.07
C CYS A 9 -39.53 -21.67 25.47
N LEU A 10 -39.61 -20.34 25.59
CA LEU A 10 -39.92 -19.67 26.86
C LEU A 10 -41.33 -20.01 27.35
N ASN A 11 -42.32 -19.94 26.46
CA ASN A 11 -43.72 -20.27 26.80
C ASN A 11 -43.89 -21.74 27.19
N TYR A 12 -43.11 -22.66 26.61
CA TYR A 12 -43.14 -24.07 26.97
C TYR A 12 -42.62 -24.31 28.40
N MET A 13 -41.57 -23.59 28.82
CA MET A 13 -41.03 -23.70 30.19
C MET A 13 -41.99 -23.14 31.25
N ASP A 14 -42.79 -22.14 30.92
CA ASP A 14 -43.80 -21.57 31.82
C ASP A 14 -45.02 -22.50 32.02
N SER A 15 -45.22 -23.50 31.16
CA SER A 15 -46.36 -24.43 31.21
C SER A 15 -46.15 -25.64 32.14
N ILE A 16 -44.96 -25.83 32.71
CA ILE A 16 -44.64 -26.97 33.59
C ILE A 16 -45.02 -26.64 35.05
N PRO A 17 -45.84 -27.46 35.74
CA PRO A 17 -46.35 -27.14 37.08
C PRO A 17 -45.23 -27.01 38.13
N LYS A 18 -45.27 -25.89 38.87
CA LYS A 18 -44.26 -25.44 39.83
C LYS A 18 -44.15 -26.38 41.04
N VAL A 19 -42.94 -26.88 41.29
CA VAL A 19 -42.58 -27.53 42.56
C VAL A 19 -41.92 -26.47 43.44
N ASP A 20 -42.54 -26.16 44.59
CA ASP A 20 -42.06 -25.15 45.53
C ASP A 20 -40.65 -25.49 46.04
N GLY A 21 -39.70 -24.58 45.79
CA GLY A 21 -38.37 -24.67 46.33
C GLY A 21 -37.45 -23.59 45.79
N VAL A 22 -36.54 -23.08 46.62
CA VAL A 22 -35.48 -22.10 46.31
C VAL A 22 -34.65 -22.48 45.07
N LEU A 23 -34.67 -23.76 44.69
CA LEU A 23 -34.12 -24.34 43.45
C LEU A 23 -34.81 -23.81 42.17
N ASP A 24 -36.11 -23.51 42.21
CA ASP A 24 -36.89 -23.03 41.07
C ASP A 24 -36.52 -21.57 40.72
N ILE A 25 -36.14 -20.74 41.70
CA ILE A 25 -35.67 -19.36 41.47
C ILE A 25 -34.24 -19.36 40.90
N THR A 26 -33.37 -20.25 41.38
CA THR A 26 -32.00 -20.38 40.84
C THR A 26 -32.00 -20.98 39.43
N LEU A 27 -32.90 -21.93 39.13
CA LEU A 27 -33.08 -22.43 37.77
C LEU A 27 -33.73 -21.40 36.83
N LYS A 28 -34.79 -20.70 37.28
CA LYS A 28 -35.52 -19.75 36.42
C LYS A 28 -34.82 -18.42 36.20
N VAL A 29 -33.95 -17.98 37.10
CA VAL A 29 -33.24 -16.70 36.98
C VAL A 29 -31.75 -16.91 36.72
N GLY A 30 -31.11 -17.88 37.38
CA GLY A 30 -29.67 -18.13 37.25
C GLY A 30 -29.25 -18.80 35.93
N VAL A 31 -30.06 -19.73 35.41
CA VAL A 31 -29.77 -20.40 34.12
C VAL A 31 -29.88 -19.43 32.93
N PRO A 32 -30.95 -18.62 32.78
CA PRO A 32 -31.03 -17.65 31.68
C PRO A 32 -30.01 -16.51 31.77
N ILE A 33 -29.64 -16.05 32.98
CA ILE A 33 -28.55 -15.08 33.14
C ILE A 33 -27.20 -15.71 32.76
N GLY A 34 -26.96 -16.96 33.18
CA GLY A 34 -25.74 -17.70 32.82
C GLY A 34 -25.61 -17.94 31.32
N THR A 35 -26.68 -18.35 30.63
CA THR A 35 -26.67 -18.51 29.17
C THR A 35 -26.59 -17.18 28.43
N PHE A 36 -27.16 -16.09 28.95
CA PHE A 36 -27.01 -14.76 28.39
C PHE A 36 -25.55 -14.26 28.48
N ILE A 37 -24.91 -14.42 29.64
CA ILE A 37 -23.50 -14.04 29.83
C ILE A 37 -22.60 -14.89 28.93
N LEU A 38 -22.82 -16.20 28.87
CA LEU A 38 -22.06 -17.08 27.97
C LEU A 38 -22.29 -16.69 26.51
N GLY A 39 -23.53 -16.42 26.10
CA GLY A 39 -23.88 -15.98 24.75
C GLY A 39 -23.22 -14.64 24.38
N PHE A 40 -23.14 -13.70 25.32
CA PHE A 40 -22.45 -12.43 25.15
C PHE A 40 -20.94 -12.64 25.01
N VAL A 41 -20.32 -13.46 25.87
CA VAL A 41 -18.89 -13.79 25.80
C VAL A 41 -18.56 -14.50 24.48
N PHE A 42 -19.37 -15.47 24.05
CA PHE A 42 -19.19 -16.14 22.76
C PHE A 42 -19.33 -15.19 21.57
N SER A 43 -20.30 -14.28 21.63
CA SER A 43 -20.50 -13.25 20.59
C SER A 43 -19.32 -12.29 20.55
N TRP A 44 -18.85 -11.81 21.70
CA TRP A 44 -17.69 -10.95 21.83
C TRP A 44 -16.40 -11.61 21.33
N ILE A 45 -16.15 -12.88 21.68
CA ILE A 45 -15.01 -13.64 21.15
C ILE A 45 -15.11 -13.78 19.63
N LYS A 46 -16.31 -14.09 19.10
CA LYS A 46 -16.52 -14.23 17.65
C LYS A 46 -16.28 -12.90 16.92
N GLU A 47 -16.73 -11.80 17.51
CA GLU A 47 -16.59 -10.45 16.98
C GLU A 47 -15.11 -10.01 16.98
N ASN A 48 -14.39 -10.19 18.09
CA ASN A 48 -12.95 -9.94 18.16
C ASN A 48 -12.15 -10.78 17.15
N ARG A 49 -12.52 -12.05 16.95
CA ARG A 49 -11.87 -12.90 15.94
C ARG A 49 -12.17 -12.42 14.51
N LYS A 50 -13.35 -11.85 14.27
CA LYS A 50 -13.72 -11.28 12.97
C LYS A 50 -12.94 -9.98 12.72
N GLU A 51 -12.89 -9.10 13.71
CA GLU A 51 -12.15 -7.84 13.66
C GLU A 51 -10.65 -8.08 13.45
N SER A 52 -10.05 -9.01 14.21
CA SER A 52 -8.64 -9.38 14.02
C SER A 52 -8.34 -9.92 12.62
N LYS A 53 -9.24 -10.71 12.03
CA LYS A 53 -9.11 -11.17 10.63
C LYS A 53 -9.23 -10.02 9.64
N GLU A 54 -10.15 -9.08 9.87
CA GLU A 54 -10.35 -7.92 9.02
C GLU A 54 -9.11 -7.00 9.02
N VAL A 55 -8.56 -6.72 10.20
CA VAL A 55 -7.32 -5.95 10.37
C VAL A 55 -6.16 -6.63 9.62
N LYS A 56 -6.01 -7.95 9.79
CA LYS A 56 -5.00 -8.73 9.07
C LYS A 56 -5.16 -8.63 7.54
N ASN A 57 -6.39 -8.76 7.04
CA ASN A 57 -6.66 -8.67 5.60
C ASN A 57 -6.36 -7.28 5.05
N LYS A 58 -6.74 -6.22 5.77
CA LYS A 58 -6.42 -4.83 5.39
C LYS A 58 -4.90 -4.62 5.31
N LYS A 59 -4.14 -5.17 6.26
CA LYS A 59 -2.66 -5.08 6.24
C LYS A 59 -2.08 -5.79 5.02
N ILE A 60 -2.55 -7.00 4.70
CA ILE A 60 -2.16 -7.73 3.48
C ILE A 60 -2.45 -6.90 2.23
N CYS A 61 -3.63 -6.28 2.11
CA CYS A 61 -3.96 -5.44 0.96
C CYS A 61 -3.02 -4.24 0.81
N VAL A 62 -2.59 -3.62 1.92
CA VAL A 62 -1.61 -2.53 1.91
C VAL A 62 -0.24 -3.05 1.48
N ASP A 63 0.22 -4.19 1.99
CA ASP A 63 1.50 -4.79 1.61
C ASP A 63 1.55 -5.16 0.12
N GLU A 64 0.46 -5.73 -0.41
CA GLU A 64 0.30 -6.01 -1.83
C GLU A 64 0.30 -4.73 -2.68
N GLU A 65 -0.32 -3.66 -2.18
CA GLU A 65 -0.33 -2.37 -2.86
C GLU A 65 1.05 -1.72 -2.91
N ILE A 66 1.81 -1.77 -1.81
CA ILE A 66 3.21 -1.32 -1.79
C ILE A 66 3.99 -2.05 -2.90
N HIS A 67 3.77 -3.35 -3.08
CA HIS A 67 4.42 -4.09 -4.16
C HIS A 67 3.97 -3.63 -5.56
N ARG A 68 2.68 -3.37 -5.78
CA ARG A 68 2.17 -2.82 -7.04
C ARG A 68 2.75 -1.44 -7.34
N VAL A 69 2.85 -0.58 -6.33
CA VAL A 69 3.47 0.75 -6.43
C VAL A 69 4.93 0.61 -6.84
N MET A 70 5.70 -0.28 -6.20
CA MET A 70 7.09 -0.54 -6.60
C MET A 70 7.21 -0.91 -8.08
N GLN A 71 6.35 -1.81 -8.57
CA GLN A 71 6.33 -2.20 -9.98
C GLN A 71 5.99 -1.01 -10.91
N GLY A 72 5.01 -0.17 -10.54
CA GLY A 72 4.65 1.03 -11.30
C GLY A 72 5.79 2.06 -11.37
N VAL A 73 6.51 2.24 -10.26
CA VAL A 73 7.69 3.10 -10.17
C VAL A 73 8.83 2.55 -11.03
N GLU A 74 9.15 1.25 -10.92
CA GLU A 74 10.16 0.60 -11.75
C GLU A 74 9.84 0.71 -13.24
N HIS A 75 8.58 0.50 -13.62
CA HIS A 75 8.13 0.57 -15.00
C HIS A 75 8.27 1.99 -15.56
N SER A 76 7.82 3.00 -14.79
CA SER A 76 8.00 4.42 -15.15
C SER A 76 9.47 4.78 -15.32
N PHE A 77 10.33 4.32 -14.41
CA PHE A 77 11.77 4.55 -14.50
C PHE A 77 12.36 3.93 -15.77
N LYS A 78 12.10 2.65 -16.03
CA LYS A 78 12.59 1.93 -17.23
C LYS A 78 12.16 2.61 -18.53
N GLU A 79 10.91 3.05 -18.60
CA GLU A 79 10.39 3.73 -19.77
C GLU A 79 11.05 5.10 -19.97
N CYS A 80 11.26 5.88 -18.90
CA CYS A 80 11.99 7.14 -18.98
C CYS A 80 13.47 6.97 -19.35
N VAL A 81 14.12 5.88 -18.93
CA VAL A 81 15.47 5.52 -19.41
C VAL A 81 15.46 5.30 -20.92
N SER A 82 14.50 4.51 -21.44
CA SER A 82 14.33 4.28 -22.87
C SER A 82 14.11 5.57 -23.66
N ILE A 83 13.27 6.47 -23.14
CA ILE A 83 13.04 7.81 -23.71
C ILE A 83 14.35 8.60 -23.79
N LEU A 84 15.16 8.60 -22.73
CA LEU A 84 16.46 9.29 -22.74
C LEU A 84 17.44 8.70 -23.75
N ASP A 85 17.50 7.38 -23.88
CA ASP A 85 18.36 6.74 -24.88
C ASP A 85 17.96 7.14 -26.31
N LEU A 86 16.65 7.21 -26.60
CA LEU A 86 16.14 7.70 -27.87
C LEU A 86 16.50 9.18 -28.09
N CYS A 87 16.30 10.04 -27.08
CA CYS A 87 16.67 11.45 -27.16
C CYS A 87 18.18 11.63 -27.45
N ARG A 88 19.04 10.86 -26.77
CA ARG A 88 20.50 10.91 -26.97
C ARG A 88 20.91 10.49 -28.37
N ARG A 89 20.20 9.54 -28.97
CA ARG A 89 20.41 9.09 -30.35
C ARG A 89 19.74 10.00 -31.38
N ASN A 90 19.15 11.13 -30.95
CA ASN A 90 18.34 12.02 -31.78
C ASN A 90 17.22 11.27 -32.53
N GLN A 91 16.69 10.21 -31.93
CA GLN A 91 15.63 9.39 -32.50
C GLN A 91 14.26 9.93 -32.09
N ARG A 92 13.29 9.81 -33.01
CA ARG A 92 11.92 10.22 -32.75
C ARG A 92 11.27 9.22 -31.79
N ILE A 93 10.64 9.75 -30.73
CA ILE A 93 9.80 8.96 -29.82
C ILE A 93 8.44 8.77 -30.49
N GLU A 94 8.18 7.56 -30.99
CA GLU A 94 6.92 7.25 -31.67
C GLU A 94 5.79 6.93 -30.69
N SER A 95 6.14 6.27 -29.59
CA SER A 95 5.23 5.92 -28.51
C SER A 95 6.01 5.70 -27.22
N HIS A 96 5.31 5.78 -26.09
CA HIS A 96 5.81 5.38 -24.79
C HIS A 96 4.80 4.47 -24.09
N ARG A 97 5.25 3.70 -23.11
CA ARG A 97 4.43 2.80 -22.29
C ARG A 97 4.27 3.28 -20.85
N LEU A 98 4.49 4.57 -20.58
CA LEU A 98 4.30 5.15 -19.25
C LEU A 98 2.89 4.84 -18.71
N PRO A 99 2.79 4.45 -17.43
CA PRO A 99 1.50 4.22 -16.81
C PRO A 99 0.71 5.53 -16.75
N PRO A 100 -0.63 5.47 -16.78
CA PRO A 100 -1.43 6.68 -16.69
C PRO A 100 -1.32 7.34 -15.33
N GLU A 101 -1.36 6.52 -14.28
CA GLU A 101 -1.25 6.93 -12.88
C GLU A 101 -0.82 5.71 -12.06
N ILE A 102 -0.06 5.94 -10.98
CA ILE A 102 0.22 4.96 -9.94
C ILE A 102 -0.73 5.25 -8.78
N GLU A 103 -1.73 4.39 -8.60
CA GLU A 103 -2.78 4.57 -7.60
C GLU A 103 -2.45 3.86 -6.27
N MET A 104 -3.00 4.36 -5.16
CA MET A 104 -2.84 3.80 -3.81
C MET A 104 -4.17 3.70 -3.02
N PRO A 105 -5.24 3.12 -3.59
CA PRO A 105 -6.56 3.12 -2.96
C PRO A 105 -6.61 2.36 -1.62
N CYS A 106 -5.84 1.28 -1.46
CA CYS A 106 -5.83 0.49 -0.22
C CYS A 106 -5.18 1.26 0.93
N ILE A 107 -4.07 1.95 0.67
CA ILE A 107 -3.40 2.81 1.64
C ILE A 107 -4.32 3.98 1.99
N GLU A 108 -4.91 4.67 1.01
CA GLU A 108 -5.80 5.81 1.26
C GLU A 108 -7.04 5.43 2.08
N THR A 109 -7.60 4.24 1.83
CA THR A 109 -8.83 3.78 2.48
C THR A 109 -8.59 3.08 3.81
N PHE A 110 -7.58 2.20 3.89
CA PHE A 110 -7.40 1.30 5.04
C PHE A 110 -6.42 1.81 6.08
N PHE A 111 -5.42 2.61 5.69
CA PHE A 111 -4.30 2.96 6.57
C PHE A 111 -4.76 3.51 7.93
N TRP A 112 -5.68 4.48 7.93
CA TRP A 112 -6.17 5.09 9.18
C TRP A 112 -6.84 4.09 10.13
N GLY A 113 -7.52 3.08 9.59
CA GLY A 113 -8.20 2.06 10.38
C GLY A 113 -7.25 1.02 10.98
N ILE A 114 -6.05 0.85 10.42
CA ILE A 114 -5.05 -0.14 10.87
C ILE A 114 -3.71 0.49 11.25
N ALA A 115 -3.64 1.81 11.44
CA ALA A 115 -2.39 2.52 11.73
C ALA A 115 -1.70 2.03 13.03
N HIS A 116 -2.45 1.46 13.97
CA HIS A 116 -1.92 0.90 15.22
C HIS A 116 -1.14 -0.41 15.02
N GLU A 117 -1.33 -1.10 13.90
CA GLU A 117 -0.61 -2.34 13.53
C GLU A 117 0.75 -2.08 12.88
N TYR A 118 1.09 -0.80 12.65
CA TYR A 118 2.35 -0.36 12.09
C TYR A 118 3.23 0.28 13.16
N THR A 119 4.54 0.10 13.02
CA THR A 119 5.53 0.80 13.83
C THR A 119 5.49 2.31 13.56
N GLN A 120 6.09 3.09 14.45
CA GLN A 120 6.17 4.55 14.26
C GLN A 120 6.89 4.91 12.96
N ASP A 121 7.96 4.19 12.62
CA ASP A 121 8.74 4.42 11.41
C ASP A 121 7.96 4.03 10.15
N GLU A 122 7.27 2.89 10.16
CA GLU A 122 6.40 2.47 9.04
C GLU A 122 5.30 3.51 8.78
N ARG A 123 4.64 4.01 9.83
CA ARG A 123 3.65 5.09 9.68
C ARG A 123 4.25 6.36 9.09
N HIS A 124 5.46 6.70 9.52
CA HIS A 124 6.19 7.85 8.97
C HIS A 124 6.44 7.66 7.47
N TYR A 125 7.00 6.54 7.04
CA TYR A 125 7.24 6.26 5.62
C TYR A 125 5.96 6.19 4.77
N LEU A 126 4.88 5.58 5.29
CA LEU A 126 3.58 5.58 4.61
C LEU A 126 3.04 7.00 4.42
N SER A 127 3.27 7.90 5.39
CA SER A 127 2.89 9.31 5.25
C SER A 127 3.69 10.06 4.18
N PHE A 128 4.94 9.68 3.91
CA PHE A 128 5.74 10.24 2.82
C PHE A 128 5.41 9.65 1.45
N LEU A 129 5.02 8.37 1.41
CA LEU A 129 4.76 7.68 0.15
C LEU A 129 3.65 8.37 -0.66
N GLY A 130 2.55 8.74 0.00
CA GLY A 130 1.41 9.46 -0.58
C GLY A 130 1.82 10.67 -1.44
N PRO A 131 2.40 11.72 -0.83
CA PRO A 131 2.88 12.90 -1.54
C PRO A 131 3.92 12.60 -2.64
N ASN A 132 4.87 11.69 -2.38
CA ASN A 132 5.92 11.36 -3.34
C ASN A 132 5.35 10.72 -4.62
N ILE A 133 4.40 9.80 -4.49
CA ILE A 133 3.73 9.19 -5.65
C ILE A 133 2.86 10.21 -6.39
N LYS A 134 2.19 11.12 -5.68
CA LYS A 134 1.44 12.21 -6.33
C LYS A 134 2.35 13.10 -7.18
N GLU A 135 3.51 13.48 -6.65
CA GLU A 135 4.51 14.23 -7.40
C GLU A 135 5.06 13.43 -8.59
N LEU A 136 5.33 12.14 -8.40
CA LEU A 136 5.75 11.25 -9.48
C LEU A 136 4.69 11.18 -10.60
N ASN A 137 3.41 11.04 -10.26
CA ASN A 137 2.31 11.02 -11.21
C ASN A 137 2.22 12.33 -12.00
N VAL A 138 2.46 13.48 -11.35
CA VAL A 138 2.53 14.79 -12.05
C VAL A 138 3.68 14.81 -13.06
N LEU A 139 4.85 14.30 -12.69
CA LEU A 139 6.01 14.23 -13.61
C LEU A 139 5.74 13.27 -14.78
N ILE A 140 5.19 12.08 -14.50
CA ILE A 140 4.80 11.11 -15.53
C ILE A 140 3.81 11.76 -16.50
N GLN A 141 2.78 12.44 -15.98
CA GLN A 141 1.78 13.07 -16.83
C GLN A 141 2.39 14.16 -17.72
N LYS A 142 3.33 14.97 -17.19
CA LYS A 142 4.06 15.95 -18.01
C LYS A 142 4.85 15.30 -19.14
N VAL A 143 5.50 14.15 -18.91
CA VAL A 143 6.20 13.41 -19.97
C VAL A 143 5.22 12.90 -21.02
N ARG A 144 4.04 12.43 -20.61
CA ARG A 144 2.99 11.90 -21.51
C ARG A 144 2.36 12.99 -22.38
N GLU A 145 2.09 14.16 -21.79
CA GLU A 145 1.43 15.29 -22.46
C GLU A 145 2.39 16.18 -23.24
N ALA A 146 3.70 15.99 -23.07
CA ALA A 146 4.71 16.79 -23.70
C ALA A 146 4.46 16.89 -25.22
N PRO A 147 4.53 18.11 -25.79
CA PRO A 147 4.17 18.33 -27.18
C PRO A 147 5.05 17.45 -28.08
N LYS A 148 4.37 16.60 -28.86
CA LYS A 148 4.82 15.81 -30.03
C LYS A 148 6.29 16.01 -30.46
N PRO A 149 6.95 14.93 -30.92
CA PRO A 149 8.36 14.54 -30.65
C PRO A 149 9.46 15.40 -31.31
N ARG A 150 9.33 16.72 -31.36
CA ARG A 150 10.33 17.63 -31.94
C ARG A 150 11.25 18.26 -30.91
N ASP A 151 10.78 18.44 -29.68
CA ASP A 151 11.61 18.98 -28.60
C ASP A 151 12.19 17.85 -27.74
N LEU A 152 13.24 17.20 -28.27
CA LEU A 152 13.96 16.14 -27.57
C LEU A 152 14.60 16.64 -26.26
N THR A 153 14.93 17.93 -26.18
CA THR A 153 15.54 18.54 -24.99
C THR A 153 14.51 18.66 -23.87
N ALA A 154 13.31 19.13 -24.15
CA ALA A 154 12.22 19.19 -23.18
C ALA A 154 11.76 17.78 -22.75
N MET A 155 11.68 16.84 -23.69
CA MET A 155 11.40 15.44 -23.35
C MET A 155 12.48 14.85 -22.43
N ALA A 156 13.75 15.12 -22.73
CA ALA A 156 14.84 14.65 -21.91
C ALA A 156 14.80 15.23 -20.50
N SER A 157 14.57 16.54 -20.35
CA SER A 157 14.51 17.17 -19.02
C SER A 157 13.37 16.63 -18.16
N LEU A 158 12.19 16.39 -18.75
CA LEU A 158 11.06 15.78 -18.05
C LEU A 158 11.34 14.31 -17.68
N ALA A 159 11.95 13.53 -18.58
CA ALA A 159 12.34 12.16 -18.29
C ALA A 159 13.41 12.09 -17.18
N TYR A 160 14.38 13.02 -17.17
CA TYR A 160 15.35 13.14 -16.07
C TYR A 160 14.67 13.42 -14.73
N ALA A 161 13.66 14.30 -14.68
CA ALA A 161 12.93 14.56 -13.45
C ALA A 161 12.25 13.30 -12.88
N VAL A 162 11.68 12.45 -13.75
CA VAL A 162 11.14 11.15 -13.33
C VAL A 162 12.24 10.22 -12.82
N LEU A 163 13.41 10.19 -13.48
CA LEU A 163 14.53 9.34 -13.07
C LEU A 163 15.14 9.74 -11.74
N GLU A 164 15.13 11.02 -11.38
CA GLU A 164 15.57 11.50 -10.06
C GLU A 164 14.54 11.13 -8.97
N HIS A 165 13.24 11.25 -9.27
CA HIS A 165 12.19 11.09 -8.25
C HIS A 165 11.77 9.64 -8.00
N ALA A 166 11.76 8.80 -9.05
CA ALA A 166 11.34 7.40 -8.95
C ALA A 166 12.18 6.56 -7.97
N PRO A 167 13.53 6.64 -7.94
CA PRO A 167 14.34 5.95 -6.95
C PRO A 167 13.94 6.26 -5.50
N HIS A 168 13.56 7.51 -5.19
CA HIS A 168 13.11 7.90 -3.86
C HIS A 168 11.79 7.24 -3.49
N CYS A 169 10.82 7.23 -4.40
CA CYS A 169 9.55 6.52 -4.20
C CYS A 169 9.79 5.03 -3.96
N TYR A 170 10.67 4.42 -4.75
CA TYR A 170 11.02 3.01 -4.61
C TYR A 170 11.69 2.71 -3.26
N ALA A 171 12.64 3.55 -2.84
CA ALA A 171 13.36 3.41 -1.58
C ALA A 171 12.41 3.47 -0.36
N ILE A 172 11.38 4.31 -0.41
CA ILE A 172 10.34 4.35 0.63
C ILE A 172 9.60 3.01 0.68
N CYS A 173 9.14 2.49 -0.47
CA CYS A 173 8.47 1.20 -0.54
C CYS A 173 9.36 0.04 -0.07
N GLU A 174 10.64 0.04 -0.45
CA GLU A 174 11.60 -0.97 -0.01
C GLU A 174 11.85 -0.91 1.50
N THR A 175 11.93 0.30 2.06
CA THR A 175 12.08 0.48 3.51
C THR A 175 10.84 -0.06 4.25
N LEU A 176 9.64 0.18 3.72
CA LEU A 176 8.40 -0.38 4.27
C LEU A 176 8.37 -1.91 4.22
N LYS A 177 8.95 -2.52 3.18
CA LYS A 177 8.95 -3.98 3.01
C LYS A 177 10.03 -4.69 3.83
N THR A 178 11.21 -4.08 3.94
CA THR A 178 12.41 -4.73 4.52
C THR A 178 12.76 -4.22 5.92
N GLY A 179 12.23 -3.05 6.31
CA GLY A 179 12.64 -2.33 7.52
C GLY A 179 14.03 -1.68 7.42
N VAL A 180 14.73 -1.84 6.29
CA VAL A 180 16.09 -1.33 6.11
C VAL A 180 16.07 -0.13 5.18
N LYS A 181 16.62 0.99 5.65
CA LYS A 181 16.77 2.20 4.84
C LYS A 181 17.96 2.03 3.87
N PRO A 182 17.78 2.25 2.56
CA PRO A 182 18.91 2.23 1.62
C PRO A 182 19.86 3.41 1.89
N GLU A 183 21.17 3.15 1.84
CA GLU A 183 22.22 4.14 2.11
C GLU A 183 22.32 5.22 1.04
N VAL A 184 22.18 4.85 -0.23
CA VAL A 184 22.30 5.78 -1.37
C VAL A 184 21.21 5.49 -2.41
N VAL A 185 20.36 6.49 -2.61
CA VAL A 185 19.28 6.46 -3.59
C VAL A 185 19.64 7.41 -4.71
N THR A 186 20.16 6.87 -5.81
CA THR A 186 20.49 7.64 -7.03
C THR A 186 19.88 6.94 -8.24
N PRO A 187 19.67 7.66 -9.35
CA PRO A 187 19.24 7.04 -10.61
C PRO A 187 20.18 5.91 -11.05
N VAL A 188 21.50 6.07 -10.84
CA VAL A 188 22.50 5.06 -11.22
C VAL A 188 22.40 3.82 -10.34
N SER A 189 22.39 3.97 -9.00
CA SER A 189 22.26 2.82 -8.10
C SER A 189 20.95 2.06 -8.30
N PHE A 190 19.87 2.78 -8.66
CA PHE A 190 18.60 2.16 -8.99
C PHE A 190 18.63 1.43 -10.34
N ALA A 191 19.25 2.02 -11.38
CA ALA A 191 19.44 1.37 -12.66
C ALA A 191 20.31 0.09 -12.56
N ASP A 192 21.36 0.12 -11.73
CA ASP A 192 22.24 -1.03 -11.47
C ASP A 192 21.46 -2.16 -10.78
N LYS A 193 20.61 -1.82 -9.79
CA LYS A 193 19.70 -2.76 -9.13
C LYS A 193 18.73 -3.43 -10.12
N LEU A 194 18.23 -2.65 -11.08
CA LEU A 194 17.35 -3.14 -12.15
C LEU A 194 18.10 -3.81 -13.30
N GLN A 195 19.44 -3.88 -13.25
CA GLN A 195 20.31 -4.45 -14.28
C GLN A 195 20.08 -3.85 -15.67
N LEU A 196 19.81 -2.55 -15.73
CA LEU A 196 19.53 -1.85 -17.00
C LEU A 196 20.84 -1.54 -17.73
N LYS A 197 20.87 -1.86 -19.02
CA LYS A 197 21.93 -1.44 -19.94
C LYS A 197 21.42 -0.25 -20.75
N SER A 198 22.01 0.93 -20.53
CA SER A 198 21.55 2.19 -21.14
C SER A 198 22.69 3.19 -21.27
N ASP A 199 22.82 3.78 -22.46
CA ASP A 199 23.83 4.79 -22.76
C ASP A 199 23.60 6.07 -21.93
N ALA A 200 22.33 6.38 -21.65
CA ALA A 200 21.94 7.48 -20.79
C ALA A 200 22.42 7.28 -19.35
N ILE A 201 22.22 6.07 -18.78
CA ILE A 201 22.68 5.74 -17.43
C ILE A 201 24.20 5.74 -17.34
N ASP A 202 24.90 5.19 -18.33
CA ASP A 202 26.37 5.20 -18.35
C ASP A 202 26.93 6.63 -18.35
N SER A 203 26.31 7.53 -19.10
CA SER A 203 26.67 8.96 -19.09
C SER A 203 26.37 9.67 -17.77
N MET A 204 25.30 9.26 -17.07
CA MET A 204 25.04 9.76 -15.72
C MET A 204 26.11 9.27 -14.75
N ARG A 205 26.52 7.99 -14.85
CA ARG A 205 27.57 7.40 -14.01
C ARG A 205 28.89 8.17 -14.12
N GLU A 206 29.28 8.54 -15.33
CA GLU A 206 30.47 9.40 -15.56
C GLU A 206 30.33 10.76 -14.87
N ARG A 207 29.15 11.41 -14.96
CA ARG A 207 28.91 12.70 -14.30
C ARG A 207 29.00 12.59 -12.78
N TYR A 208 28.39 11.58 -12.16
CA TYR A 208 28.47 11.38 -10.71
C TYR A 208 29.89 11.06 -10.25
N SER A 209 30.65 10.30 -11.04
CA SER A 209 32.05 9.99 -10.74
C SER A 209 32.93 11.24 -10.76
N ASN A 210 32.72 12.13 -11.74
CA ASN A 210 33.44 13.40 -11.84
C ASN A 210 33.07 14.37 -10.71
N LEU A 211 31.81 14.40 -10.28
CA LEU A 211 31.37 15.20 -9.14
C LEU A 211 31.98 14.71 -7.81
N ALA A 212 32.07 13.39 -7.63
CA ALA A 212 32.71 12.80 -6.46
C ALA A 212 34.23 13.06 -6.41
N ALA A 213 34.89 13.17 -7.56
CA ALA A 213 36.32 13.49 -7.65
C ALA A 213 36.66 14.98 -7.41
N MET A 214 35.65 15.86 -7.41
CA MET A 214 35.81 17.30 -7.14
C MET A 214 35.57 17.68 -5.68
N GLN A 215 35.12 16.75 -4.84
CA GLN A 215 34.91 16.92 -3.40
C GLN A 215 36.09 16.33 -2.62
#